data_AF-A0A1M7UMI1-F1
#
_entry.id   AF-A0A1M7UMI1-F1
#
_cell.length_a   1.000
_cell.length_b   1.000
_cell.length_c   1.000
_cell.angle_alpha   90.00
_cell.angle_beta   90.00
_cell.angle_gamma   90.00
#
_symmetry.space_group_name_H-M   'P 1'
#
loop_
_entity.id
_entity.type
_entity.pdbx_description
1 polymer ?
#
loop_
_entity_poly.entity_id
_entity_poly.type
_entity_poly.pdbx_seq_one_letter_code
_entity_poly.pdbx_strand_id
1 'polypeptide(L)'
;MSSCCSKLNEEERKLSKGERVHLSELGRSRHPRDSGKQGTIVGQTQYPNSLRIIWEGSRWPVTMHRNYLRLLKEEVPKATNGRSGRAQRG
;
A
#
# COMPACT_ATOMS: atom_id res chain seq x y z
N MET A 1 -14.42 -23.24 3.76
CA MET A 1 -14.59 -22.06 4.64
C MET A 1 -13.49 -22.09 5.69
N SER A 2 -12.49 -21.21 5.62
CA SER A 2 -11.49 -21.07 6.69
C SER A 2 -11.26 -19.59 6.97
N SER A 3 -12.02 -19.13 7.97
CA SER A 3 -11.85 -17.88 8.69
C SER A 3 -10.49 -17.88 9.39
N CYS A 4 -9.72 -16.80 9.30
CA CYS A 4 -8.79 -16.43 10.37
C CYS A 4 -8.29 -14.99 10.24
N CYS A 5 -8.58 -14.24 11.31
CA CYS A 5 -7.80 -13.14 11.88
C CYS A 5 -7.99 -11.73 11.29
N SER A 6 -9.16 -11.19 11.63
CA SER A 6 -9.31 -9.99 12.48
C SER A 6 -8.03 -9.40 13.10
N LYS A 7 -7.65 -8.23 12.61
CA LYS A 7 -7.37 -6.97 13.34
C LYS A 7 -6.92 -5.94 12.30
N LEU A 8 -7.79 -4.97 12.03
CA LEU A 8 -7.52 -3.84 11.16
C LEU A 8 -6.55 -2.93 11.92
N ASN A 9 -5.27 -2.90 11.54
CA ASN A 9 -4.39 -1.85 12.03
C ASN A 9 -4.70 -0.58 11.24
N GLU A 10 -5.15 0.42 11.99
CA GLU A 10 -5.62 1.77 11.65
C GLU A 10 -4.57 2.66 10.95
N GLU A 11 -3.41 2.11 10.59
CA GLU A 11 -2.44 2.74 9.69
C GLU A 11 -2.90 2.59 8.22
N GLU A 12 -4.17 2.91 8.00
CA GLU A 12 -4.86 2.97 6.73
C GLU A 12 -4.40 4.21 5.96
N ARG A 13 -3.09 4.29 5.67
CA ARG A 13 -2.70 5.01 4.47
C ARG A 13 -3.37 4.27 3.32
N LYS A 14 -4.45 4.85 2.81
CA LYS A 14 -5.29 4.33 1.74
C LYS A 14 -4.44 3.73 0.62
N LEU A 15 -4.24 2.42 0.67
CA LEU A 15 -3.55 1.67 -0.39
C LEU A 15 -4.37 1.84 -1.66
N SER A 16 -3.82 2.63 -2.57
CA SER A 16 -4.50 3.07 -3.79
C SER A 16 -3.78 2.52 -5.01
N LYS A 17 -4.49 2.41 -6.12
CA LYS A 17 -3.90 1.98 -7.39
C LYS A 17 -2.75 2.93 -7.77
N GLY A 18 -1.61 2.36 -8.15
CA GLY A 18 -0.39 3.10 -8.53
C GLY A 18 0.65 3.19 -7.40
N GLU A 19 0.27 2.94 -6.16
CA GLU A 19 1.21 2.98 -5.03
C GLU A 19 2.17 1.79 -5.03
N ARG A 20 3.42 2.04 -4.65
CA ARG A 20 4.43 1.01 -4.45
C ARG A 20 4.35 0.45 -3.03
N VAL A 21 4.36 -0.87 -2.92
CA VAL A 21 4.21 -1.60 -1.68
C VAL A 21 5.28 -2.68 -1.54
N HIS A 22 5.53 -3.08 -0.30
CA HIS A 22 6.31 -4.27 0.06
C HIS A 22 5.53 -5.10 1.07
N LEU A 23 6.00 -6.32 1.33
CA LEU A 23 5.39 -7.14 2.37
C LEU A 23 5.69 -6.59 3.77
N SER A 24 4.65 -6.57 4.61
CA SER A 24 4.78 -6.37 6.06
C SER A 24 5.51 -7.56 6.70
N GLU A 25 5.95 -7.46 7.94
CA GLU A 25 6.59 -8.60 8.66
C GLU A 25 5.71 -9.86 8.65
N LEU A 26 4.40 -9.68 8.87
CA LEU A 26 3.42 -10.76 8.77
C LEU A 26 3.34 -11.30 7.34
N GLY A 27 3.31 -10.40 6.35
CA GLY A 27 3.35 -10.76 4.93
C GLY A 27 4.59 -11.57 4.58
N ARG A 28 5.77 -11.19 5.08
CA ARG A 28 7.05 -11.88 4.88
C ARG A 28 7.06 -13.28 5.51
N SER A 29 6.48 -13.41 6.70
CA SER A 29 6.34 -14.70 7.38
C SER A 29 5.46 -15.68 6.60
N ARG A 30 4.37 -15.18 5.98
CA ARG A 30 3.44 -16.01 5.17
C ARG A 30 3.90 -16.21 3.72
N HIS A 31 4.62 -15.25 3.16
CA HIS A 31 5.13 -15.24 1.78
C HIS A 31 6.65 -15.05 1.76
N PRO A 32 7.44 -16.03 2.25
CA PRO A 32 8.89 -15.91 2.31
C PRO A 32 9.52 -15.71 0.92
N ARG A 33 8.94 -16.28 -0.14
CA ARG A 33 9.40 -16.15 -1.54
C ARG A 33 9.31 -14.72 -2.09
N ASP A 34 8.42 -13.91 -1.53
CA ASP A 34 8.17 -12.54 -1.98
C ASP A 34 8.64 -11.50 -0.94
N SER A 35 9.28 -11.95 0.15
CA SER A 35 9.64 -11.12 1.31
C SER A 35 10.55 -9.94 0.99
N GLY A 36 11.46 -10.11 0.02
CA GLY A 36 12.36 -9.08 -0.48
C GLY A 36 11.83 -8.32 -1.70
N LYS A 37 10.63 -8.65 -2.20
CA LYS A 37 10.09 -8.04 -3.42
C LYS A 37 9.31 -6.78 -3.10
N GLN A 38 9.39 -5.85 -4.04
CA GLN A 38 8.54 -4.68 -4.13
C GLN A 38 7.45 -4.96 -5.17
N GLY A 39 6.31 -4.30 -5.05
CA GLY A 39 5.21 -4.46 -5.99
C GLY A 39 4.39 -3.20 -6.11
N THR A 40 3.55 -3.15 -7.13
CA THR A 40 2.69 -2.01 -7.42
C THR A 40 1.24 -2.44 -7.40
N ILE A 41 0.39 -1.65 -6.74
CA ILE A 41 -1.05 -1.90 -6.72
C ILE A 41 -1.63 -1.57 -8.10
N VAL A 42 -2.13 -2.58 -8.80
CA VAL A 42 -2.71 -2.43 -10.14
C VAL A 42 -4.23 -2.33 -10.12
N GLY A 43 -4.86 -2.75 -9.03
CA GLY A 43 -6.30 -2.65 -8.89
C GLY A 43 -6.82 -3.15 -7.56
N GLN A 44 -8.12 -2.95 -7.37
CA GLN A 44 -8.88 -3.51 -6.27
C GLN A 44 -9.55 -4.80 -6.73
N THR A 45 -9.96 -5.63 -5.78
CA THR A 45 -10.76 -6.83 -6.06
C THR A 45 -12.19 -6.62 -5.59
N GLN A 46 -13.09 -7.57 -5.87
CA GLN A 46 -14.45 -7.59 -5.31
C GLN A 46 -14.45 -7.67 -3.77
N TYR A 47 -13.34 -8.12 -3.17
CA TYR A 47 -13.18 -8.17 -1.73
C TYR A 47 -12.55 -6.85 -1.23
N PRO A 48 -13.21 -6.11 -0.32
CA PRO A 48 -12.76 -4.77 0.11
C PRO A 48 -11.38 -4.78 0.77
N ASN A 49 -11.01 -5.90 1.39
CA ASN A 49 -9.76 -6.07 2.11
C ASN A 49 -8.64 -6.70 1.26
N SER A 50 -8.89 -6.95 -0.02
CA SER A 50 -7.91 -7.57 -0.91
C SER A 50 -7.63 -6.68 -2.11
N LEU A 51 -6.34 -6.54 -2.41
CA LEU A 51 -5.82 -5.72 -3.49
C LEU A 51 -5.08 -6.58 -4.49
N ARG A 52 -5.08 -6.13 -5.74
CA ARG A 52 -4.35 -6.76 -6.82
C ARG A 52 -3.04 -6.01 -7.03
N ILE A 53 -1.94 -6.73 -6.88
CA ILE A 53 -0.58 -6.19 -6.95
C ILE A 53 0.25 -6.96 -7.96
N ILE A 54 1.13 -6.28 -8.69
CA ILE A 54 2.16 -6.91 -9.51
C ILE A 54 3.48 -6.75 -8.78
N TRP A 55 4.13 -7.85 -8.44
CA TRP A 55 5.49 -7.83 -7.93
C TRP A 55 6.48 -7.48 -9.04
N GLU A 56 7.54 -6.75 -8.70
CA GLU A 56 8.66 -6.48 -9.60
C GLU A 56 9.24 -7.82 -10.10
N GLY A 57 9.33 -7.96 -11.43
CA GLY A 57 9.76 -9.20 -12.08
C GLY A 57 8.67 -10.28 -12.23
N SER A 58 7.45 -10.06 -11.73
CA SER A 58 6.31 -10.93 -12.03
C SER A 58 5.54 -10.42 -13.24
N ARG A 59 5.20 -11.31 -14.17
CA ARG A 59 4.31 -11.00 -15.28
C ARG A 59 2.84 -10.99 -14.88
N TRP A 60 2.51 -11.60 -13.74
CA TRP A 60 1.13 -11.84 -13.32
C TRP A 60 0.79 -11.09 -12.04
N PRO A 61 -0.39 -10.43 -12.01
CA PRO A 61 -0.90 -9.82 -10.80
C PRO A 61 -1.40 -10.86 -9.80
N VAL A 62 -1.05 -10.67 -8.53
CA VAL A 62 -1.48 -11.51 -7.40
C VAL A 62 -2.42 -10.74 -6.50
N THR A 63 -3.33 -11.46 -5.84
CA THR A 63 -4.26 -10.88 -4.87
C THR A 63 -3.67 -11.01 -3.47
N MET A 64 -3.55 -9.90 -2.76
CA MET A 64 -3.02 -9.86 -1.41
C MET A 64 -3.92 -9.09 -0.47
N HIS A 65 -3.97 -9.56 0.77
CA HIS A 65 -4.68 -8.88 1.85
C HIS A 65 -3.94 -7.60 2.23
N ARG A 66 -4.69 -6.53 2.53
CA ARG A 66 -4.14 -5.20 2.88
C ARG A 66 -3.14 -5.27 4.04
N ASN A 67 -3.42 -6.09 5.06
CA ASN A 67 -2.54 -6.25 6.23
C ASN A 67 -1.17 -6.89 5.91
N TYR A 68 -1.05 -7.59 4.77
CA TYR A 68 0.23 -8.14 4.33
C TYR A 68 1.07 -7.12 3.58
N LEU A 69 0.52 -5.94 3.30
CA LEU A 69 1.16 -4.90 2.51
C LEU A 69 1.51 -3.70 3.39
N ARG A 70 2.65 -3.10 3.09
CA ARG A 70 3.08 -1.80 3.61
C ARG A 70 3.49 -0.93 2.44
N LEU A 71 3.18 0.35 2.51
CA LEU A 71 3.69 1.31 1.53
C LEU A 71 5.21 1.35 1.61
N LEU A 72 5.84 1.30 0.44
CA LEU A 72 7.22 1.75 0.31
C LEU A 72 7.15 3.26 0.50
N LYS A 73 7.44 3.72 1.72
CA LYS A 73 7.44 5.12 2.08
C LYS A 73 8.52 5.78 1.23
N GLU A 74 8.16 6.27 0.06
CA GLU A 74 8.97 7.28 -0.61
C GLU A 74 8.91 8.49 0.31
N GLU A 75 10.06 8.82 0.88
CA GLU A 75 10.29 10.06 1.58
C GLU A 75 10.27 11.20 0.55
N VAL A 76 9.13 11.41 -0.11
CA VAL A 76 8.90 12.67 -0.82
C VAL A 76 8.47 13.64 0.27
N PRO A 77 9.30 14.63 0.63
CA PRO A 77 8.89 15.67 1.56
C PRO A 77 7.66 16.31 0.92
N LYS A 78 6.50 16.20 1.60
CA LYS A 78 5.31 16.94 1.21
C LYS A 78 5.70 18.41 1.21
N ALA A 79 5.85 18.98 0.02
CA ALA A 79 5.96 20.42 -0.15
C ALA A 79 4.75 21.04 0.53
N THR A 80 4.99 21.66 1.69
CA THR A 80 4.05 22.56 2.35
C THR A 80 3.93 23.79 1.46
N ASN A 81 3.10 23.72 0.43
CA ASN A 81 2.64 24.92 -0.26
C ASN A 81 1.67 25.66 0.67
N GLY A 82 2.24 26.39 1.63
CA GLY A 82 1.55 27.41 2.41
C GLY A 82 1.18 28.57 1.50
N ARG A 83 0.04 28.47 0.83
CA ARG A 83 -0.56 29.58 0.08
C ARG A 83 -1.62 30.24 0.94
N SER A 84 -1.22 31.22 1.75
CA SER A 84 -2.14 32.27 2.24
C SER A 84 -1.38 33.48 2.75
N GLY A 85 -1.12 34.43 1.85
CA GLY A 85 -0.71 35.79 2.18
C GLY A 85 -1.40 36.73 1.20
N ARG A 86 -2.71 36.92 1.40
CA ARG A 86 -3.53 37.89 0.67
C ARG A 86 -2.96 39.29 0.92
N ALA A 87 -2.60 39.98 -0.15
CA ALA A 87 -2.27 41.40 -0.17
C ALA A 87 -3.33 42.21 0.58
N GLN A 88 -2.91 43.05 1.52
CA GLN A 88 -3.67 44.23 1.93
C GLN A 88 -2.85 45.46 1.56
N ARG A 89 -3.49 46.30 0.74
CA ARG A 89 -3.03 47.63 0.32
C ARG A 89 -3.09 48.57 1.53
N GLY A 90 -2.04 49.37 1.69
CA GLY A 90 -2.03 50.60 2.47
C GLY A 90 -1.35 51.66 1.64
#